data_AF-A0A2D3UZU7-F1
#
_entry.id   AF-A0A2D3UZU7-F1
#
_cell.length_a   1.000
_cell.length_b   1.000
_cell.length_c   1.000
_cell.angle_alpha   90.00
_cell.angle_beta   90.00
_cell.angle_gamma   90.00
#
_symmetry.space_group_name_H-M   'P 1'
#
loop_
_entity.id
_entity.type
_entity.pdbx_description
1 polymer ?
#
loop_
_entity_poly.entity_id
_entity_poly.type
_entity_poly.pdbx_seq_one_letter_code
_entity_poly.pdbx_strand_id
1 'polypeptide(L)'
;MAASLATQKKWLTASNGKLSKVGKISAVLQKEMAWELLPPEARQRLYELLPEAPEGRPHNPDVHPFKTMYLERIKTESENWHNDLKDGKETKKWRDEAMQAGRDRSLGLWDDWKEARREETWGVRQDENVEKEDDKPETLDGGENMDATTN
;
A
#
# COMPACT_ATOMS: atom_id res chain seq x y z
N MET A 1 -9.85 -36.11 3.04
CA MET A 1 -9.27 -35.71 4.33
C MET A 1 -9.32 -34.20 4.44
N ALA A 2 -10.05 -33.63 5.41
CA ALA A 2 -10.08 -32.19 5.63
C ALA A 2 -8.77 -31.74 6.31
N ALA A 3 -8.20 -30.62 5.86
CA ALA A 3 -7.01 -30.05 6.49
C ALA A 3 -7.37 -29.49 7.88
N SER A 4 -6.46 -29.61 8.87
CA SER A 4 -6.68 -29.06 10.21
C SER A 4 -6.79 -27.52 10.20
N LEU A 5 -7.51 -26.94 11.16
CA LEU A 5 -7.69 -25.49 11.29
C LEU A 5 -6.36 -24.72 11.33
N ALA A 6 -5.34 -25.27 12.00
CA ALA A 6 -4.01 -24.68 12.04
C ALA A 6 -3.35 -24.65 10.64
N THR A 7 -3.56 -25.70 9.85
CA THR A 7 -3.07 -25.78 8.47
C THR A 7 -3.79 -24.78 7.57
N GLN A 8 -5.11 -24.65 7.73
CA GLN A 8 -5.93 -23.69 6.99
C GLN A 8 -5.51 -22.24 7.32
N LYS A 9 -5.34 -21.91 8.60
CA LYS A 9 -4.85 -20.61 9.05
C LYS A 9 -3.49 -20.28 8.43
N LYS A 10 -2.57 -21.25 8.43
CA LYS A 10 -1.26 -21.07 7.80
C LYS A 10 -1.37 -20.77 6.30
N TRP A 11 -2.33 -21.38 5.59
CA TRP A 11 -2.51 -21.07 4.16
C TRP A 11 -3.01 -19.65 3.92
N LEU A 12 -3.80 -19.10 4.85
CA LEU A 12 -4.39 -17.76 4.75
C LEU A 12 -3.46 -16.63 5.22
N THR A 13 -2.39 -16.93 5.97
CA THR A 13 -1.51 -15.89 6.53
C THR A 13 -0.05 -16.02 6.12
N ALA A 14 0.39 -17.18 5.65
CA ALA A 14 1.79 -17.39 5.30
C ALA A 14 2.07 -17.00 3.85
N SER A 15 3.13 -16.21 3.64
CA SER A 15 3.61 -15.80 2.32
C SER A 15 4.12 -16.97 1.47
N ASN A 16 4.46 -18.10 2.09
CA ASN A 16 4.85 -19.33 1.41
C ASN A 16 3.76 -20.42 1.43
N GLY A 17 2.52 -20.06 1.79
CA GLY A 17 1.38 -20.96 1.83
C GLY A 17 0.99 -21.51 0.45
N LYS A 18 0.09 -22.50 0.42
CA LYS A 18 -0.41 -23.01 -0.87
C LYS A 18 -1.14 -21.93 -1.67
N LEU A 19 -1.85 -21.03 -1.00
CA LEU A 19 -2.61 -19.94 -1.62
C LEU A 19 -1.72 -18.88 -2.26
N SER A 20 -0.55 -18.56 -1.69
CA SER A 20 0.36 -17.58 -2.28
C SER A 20 1.00 -18.08 -3.59
N LYS A 21 1.10 -19.40 -3.77
CA LYS A 21 1.64 -20.04 -4.99
C LYS A 21 0.62 -20.21 -6.11
N VAL A 22 -0.68 -20.05 -5.82
CA VAL A 22 -1.72 -20.07 -6.87
C VAL A 22 -1.45 -18.91 -7.81
N GLY A 23 -1.61 -19.10 -9.13
CA GLY A 23 -1.38 -18.03 -10.10
C GLY A 23 -2.40 -16.89 -9.98
N LYS A 24 -3.69 -17.23 -10.02
CA LYS A 24 -4.81 -16.28 -9.87
C LYS A 24 -5.81 -16.82 -8.85
N ILE A 25 -5.95 -16.13 -7.73
CA ILE A 25 -6.91 -16.52 -6.68
C ILE A 25 -8.37 -16.36 -7.14
N SER A 26 -8.64 -15.35 -7.98
CA SER A 26 -9.95 -15.08 -8.57
C SER A 26 -10.48 -16.29 -9.36
N ALA A 27 -9.61 -16.98 -10.10
CA ALA A 27 -9.96 -18.20 -10.83
C ALA A 27 -10.34 -19.39 -9.91
N VAL A 28 -9.84 -19.41 -8.67
CA VAL A 28 -10.23 -20.42 -7.68
C VAL A 28 -11.61 -20.08 -7.09
N LEU A 29 -11.84 -18.80 -6.79
CA LEU A 29 -13.09 -18.30 -6.21
C LEU A 29 -14.26 -18.25 -7.21
N GLN A 30 -13.98 -18.19 -8.51
CA GLN A 30 -14.99 -18.23 -9.59
C GLN A 30 -15.62 -19.61 -9.81
N LYS A 31 -15.11 -20.67 -9.17
CA LYS A 31 -15.63 -22.02 -9.37
C LYS A 31 -17.03 -22.14 -8.76
N GLU A 32 -18.05 -22.24 -9.61
CA GLU A 32 -19.45 -22.33 -9.17
C GLU A 32 -19.71 -23.49 -8.21
N MET A 33 -19.11 -24.64 -8.49
CA MET A 33 -19.16 -25.81 -7.60
C MET A 33 -18.68 -25.51 -6.18
N ALA A 34 -17.72 -24.60 -6.00
CA ALA A 34 -17.23 -24.25 -4.67
C ALA A 34 -18.26 -23.42 -3.88
N TRP A 35 -19.06 -22.61 -4.58
CA TRP A 35 -20.16 -21.85 -3.97
C TRP A 35 -21.33 -22.75 -3.58
N GLU A 36 -21.69 -23.69 -4.46
CA GLU A 36 -22.78 -24.64 -4.22
C GLU A 36 -22.51 -25.60 -3.07
N LEU A 37 -21.23 -25.93 -2.81
CA LEU A 37 -20.83 -26.76 -1.68
C LEU A 37 -20.96 -26.05 -0.32
N LEU A 38 -21.09 -24.72 -0.29
CA LEU A 38 -21.25 -23.97 0.96
C LEU A 38 -22.67 -24.14 1.51
N PRO A 39 -22.83 -24.35 2.83
CA PRO A 39 -24.14 -24.30 3.47
C PRO A 39 -24.82 -22.93 3.25
N PRO A 40 -26.16 -22.88 3.19
CA PRO A 40 -26.89 -21.64 2.94
C PRO A 40 -26.58 -20.56 3.99
N GLU A 41 -26.40 -20.93 5.26
CA GLU A 41 -25.98 -20.02 6.33
C GLU A 41 -24.62 -19.36 6.05
N ALA A 42 -23.67 -20.13 5.50
CA ALA A 42 -22.35 -19.61 5.17
C ALA A 42 -22.41 -18.65 3.97
N ARG A 43 -23.27 -18.93 2.98
CA ARG A 43 -23.50 -18.02 1.84
C ARG A 43 -24.09 -16.70 2.31
N GLN A 44 -25.06 -16.74 3.22
CA GLN A 44 -25.68 -15.55 3.79
C GLN A 44 -24.66 -14.70 4.56
N ARG A 45 -23.85 -15.33 5.43
CA ARG A 45 -22.77 -14.60 6.14
C ARG A 45 -21.76 -13.96 5.19
N LEU A 46 -21.41 -14.61 4.09
CA LEU A 46 -20.52 -14.02 3.09
C LEU A 46 -21.16 -12.80 2.40
N TYR A 47 -22.48 -12.82 2.22
CA TYR A 47 -23.22 -11.68 1.68
C TYR A 47 -23.34 -10.52 2.67
N GLU A 48 -23.44 -10.79 3.98
CA GLU A 48 -23.42 -9.74 5.03
C GLU A 48 -22.08 -8.99 5.09
N LEU A 49 -20.99 -9.58 4.63
CA LEU A 49 -19.68 -8.93 4.53
C LEU A 49 -19.54 -8.04 3.29
N LEU A 50 -20.45 -8.20 2.31
CA LEU A 50 -20.45 -7.35 1.13
C LEU A 50 -21.17 -6.03 1.43
N PRO A 51 -20.77 -4.94 0.78
CA PRO A 51 -21.50 -3.68 0.85
C PRO A 51 -22.98 -3.88 0.49
N GLU A 52 -23.84 -3.04 1.04
CA GLU A 52 -25.25 -3.01 0.67
C GLU A 52 -25.41 -2.76 -0.83
N ALA A 53 -26.37 -3.47 -1.43
CA ALA A 53 -26.69 -3.27 -2.83
C ALA A 53 -27.24 -1.85 -3.04
N PRO A 54 -26.80 -1.14 -4.10
CA PRO A 54 -27.19 0.24 -4.35
C PRO A 54 -28.71 0.45 -4.54
N GLU A 55 -29.48 -0.62 -4.75
CA GLU A 55 -30.94 -0.58 -4.90
C GLU A 55 -31.71 -1.00 -3.64
N GLY A 56 -31.02 -1.19 -2.49
CA GLY A 56 -31.66 -1.66 -1.25
C GLY A 56 -32.28 -3.06 -1.36
N ARG A 57 -31.98 -3.79 -2.45
CA ARG A 57 -32.44 -5.16 -2.64
C ARG A 57 -31.61 -6.10 -1.77
N PRO A 58 -32.24 -7.02 -1.02
CA PRO A 58 -31.52 -8.02 -0.25
C PRO A 58 -30.73 -8.92 -1.20
N HIS A 59 -29.48 -9.24 -0.83
CA HIS A 59 -28.65 -10.14 -1.62
C HIS A 59 -29.28 -11.54 -1.66
N ASN A 60 -29.26 -12.17 -2.84
CA ASN A 60 -29.74 -13.54 -2.98
C ASN A 60 -28.61 -14.54 -2.68
N PRO A 61 -28.70 -15.34 -1.58
CA PRO A 61 -27.64 -16.25 -1.16
C PRO A 61 -27.36 -17.38 -2.16
N ASP A 62 -28.31 -17.71 -3.03
CA ASP A 62 -28.15 -18.78 -4.04
C ASP A 62 -27.39 -18.32 -5.28
N VAL A 63 -27.26 -17.01 -5.48
CA VAL A 63 -26.49 -16.46 -6.60
C VAL A 63 -25.03 -16.38 -6.18
N HIS A 64 -24.12 -16.75 -7.08
CA HIS A 64 -22.69 -16.58 -6.85
C HIS A 64 -22.32 -15.08 -6.92
N PRO A 65 -21.53 -14.53 -5.98
CA PRO A 65 -21.14 -13.12 -6.00
C PRO A 65 -20.45 -12.66 -7.29
N PHE A 66 -19.77 -13.55 -8.02
CA PHE A 66 -19.13 -13.24 -9.30
C PHE A 66 -20.12 -13.12 -10.46
N LYS A 67 -21.40 -13.49 -10.30
CA LYS A 67 -22.45 -13.24 -11.30
C LYS A 67 -23.17 -11.91 -11.06
N THR A 68 -22.74 -11.15 -10.06
CA THR A 68 -23.37 -9.88 -9.66
C THR A 68 -22.50 -8.69 -10.04
N MET A 69 -23.00 -7.49 -9.77
CA MET A 69 -22.25 -6.23 -9.91
C MET A 69 -20.95 -6.17 -9.09
N TYR A 70 -20.78 -7.05 -8.09
CA TYR A 70 -19.58 -7.08 -7.26
C TYR A 70 -18.39 -7.79 -7.92
N LEU A 71 -18.54 -8.39 -9.11
CA LEU A 71 -17.48 -9.17 -9.76
C LEU A 71 -16.14 -8.42 -9.82
N GLU A 72 -16.14 -7.19 -10.35
CA GLU A 72 -14.89 -6.43 -10.53
C GLU A 72 -14.26 -6.10 -9.17
N ARG A 73 -15.08 -5.64 -8.22
CA ARG A 73 -14.60 -5.31 -6.88
C ARG A 73 -14.03 -6.52 -6.15
N ILE A 74 -14.73 -7.66 -6.17
CA ILE A 74 -14.27 -8.90 -5.52
C ILE A 74 -12.99 -9.38 -6.19
N LYS A 75 -12.89 -9.30 -7.52
CA LYS A 75 -11.70 -9.71 -8.26
C LYS A 75 -10.49 -8.85 -7.90
N THR A 76 -10.63 -7.52 -7.94
CA THR A 76 -9.57 -6.59 -7.56
C THR A 76 -9.13 -6.81 -6.12
N GLU A 77 -10.09 -6.88 -5.18
CA GLU A 77 -9.79 -7.07 -3.76
C GLU A 77 -9.10 -8.42 -3.50
N SER A 78 -9.55 -9.48 -4.19
CA SER A 78 -8.93 -10.80 -4.07
C SER A 78 -7.49 -10.79 -4.60
N GLU A 79 -7.23 -10.11 -5.71
CA GLU A 79 -5.88 -9.98 -6.27
C GLU A 79 -4.96 -9.12 -5.38
N ASN A 80 -5.49 -8.02 -4.83
CA ASN A 80 -4.77 -7.19 -3.86
C ASN A 80 -4.38 -8.00 -2.61
N TRP A 81 -5.35 -8.70 -2.01
CA TRP A 81 -5.10 -9.58 -0.87
C TRP A 81 -4.07 -10.68 -1.21
N HIS A 82 -4.13 -11.25 -2.41
CA HIS A 82 -3.18 -12.28 -2.82
C HIS A 82 -1.76 -11.74 -2.99
N ASN A 83 -1.62 -10.51 -3.47
CA ASN A 83 -0.33 -9.81 -3.50
C ASN A 83 0.16 -9.50 -2.09
N ASP A 84 -0.70 -8.99 -1.21
CA ASP A 84 -0.37 -8.73 0.19
C ASP A 84 0.04 -10.00 0.95
N LEU A 85 -0.59 -11.13 0.63
CA LEU A 85 -0.19 -12.43 1.15
C LEU A 85 1.22 -12.81 0.69
N LYS A 86 1.55 -12.63 -0.61
CA LYS A 86 2.90 -12.89 -1.15
C LYS A 86 3.95 -11.97 -0.53
N ASP A 87 3.62 -10.70 -0.34
CA ASP A 87 4.46 -9.69 0.30
C ASP A 87 4.68 -9.96 1.80
N GLY A 88 3.91 -10.88 2.40
CA GLY A 88 4.01 -11.20 3.82
C GLY A 88 3.34 -10.17 4.74
N LYS A 89 2.47 -9.31 4.19
CA LYS A 89 1.70 -8.32 4.95
C LYS A 89 0.65 -8.95 5.87
N GLU A 90 0.33 -10.21 5.64
CA GLU A 90 -0.58 -10.99 6.50
C GLU A 90 0.14 -11.75 7.63
N THR A 91 1.46 -11.56 7.78
CA THR A 91 2.22 -12.12 8.90
C THR A 91 1.89 -11.40 10.22
N LYS A 92 2.03 -12.12 11.34
CA LYS A 92 1.79 -11.54 12.67
C LYS A 92 2.63 -10.28 12.90
N LYS A 93 3.91 -10.32 12.51
CA LYS A 93 4.84 -9.21 12.62
C LYS A 93 4.32 -7.95 11.89
N TRP A 94 3.89 -8.09 10.64
CA TRP A 94 3.37 -6.96 9.87
C TRP A 94 2.08 -6.39 10.47
N ARG A 95 1.17 -7.25 10.96
CA ARG A 95 -0.05 -6.79 11.63
C ARG A 95 0.25 -6.02 12.92
N ASP A 96 1.20 -6.52 13.71
CA ASP A 96 1.63 -5.87 14.95
C ASP A 96 2.30 -4.51 14.66
N GLU A 97 3.14 -4.44 13.64
CA GLU A 97 3.78 -3.20 13.17
C GLU A 97 2.77 -2.21 12.59
N ALA A 98 1.77 -2.66 11.83
CA ALA A 98 0.72 -1.81 11.28
C ALA A 98 -0.18 -1.23 12.38
N MET A 99 -0.53 -2.03 13.40
CA MET A 99 -1.26 -1.55 14.58
C MET A 99 -0.43 -0.53 15.36
N GLN A 100 0.87 -0.79 15.52
CA GLN A 100 1.77 0.15 16.20
C GLN A 100 1.91 1.45 15.41
N ALA A 101 2.10 1.40 14.10
CA ALA A 101 2.13 2.58 13.25
C ALA A 101 0.81 3.38 13.29
N GLY A 102 -0.33 2.70 13.40
CA GLY A 102 -1.63 3.35 13.64
C GLY A 102 -1.67 4.10 14.97
N ARG A 103 -1.18 3.47 16.04
CA ARG A 103 -1.04 4.13 17.36
C ARG A 103 -0.08 5.31 17.29
N ASP A 104 1.10 5.14 16.71
CA ASP A 104 2.12 6.19 16.62
C ASP A 104 1.63 7.39 15.80
N ARG A 105 0.80 7.17 14.76
CA ARG A 105 0.11 8.25 14.04
C ARG A 105 -0.93 8.95 14.91
N SER A 106 -1.73 8.21 15.67
CA SER A 106 -2.73 8.82 16.58
C SER A 106 -2.10 9.58 17.74
N LEU A 107 -0.86 9.23 18.12
CA LEU A 107 -0.09 9.89 19.17
C LEU A 107 0.69 11.12 18.65
N GLY A 108 0.57 11.48 17.36
CA GLY A 108 1.24 12.63 16.78
C GLY A 108 2.76 12.50 16.73
N LEU A 109 3.32 11.29 16.93
CA LEU A 109 4.77 11.07 17.04
C LEU A 109 5.55 11.45 15.77
N TRP A 110 4.85 11.58 14.65
CA TRP A 110 5.39 11.95 13.35
C TRP A 110 5.02 13.38 12.93
N ASP A 111 4.28 14.12 13.75
CA ASP A 111 3.85 15.48 13.42
C ASP A 111 5.01 16.47 13.57
N ASP A 112 5.81 16.36 14.65
CA ASP A 112 7.02 17.16 14.84
C ASP A 112 8.05 16.93 13.74
N TRP A 113 8.26 15.67 13.34
CA TRP A 113 9.16 15.32 12.22
C TRP A 113 8.61 15.82 10.87
N LYS A 114 7.29 15.75 10.65
CA LYS A 114 6.65 16.30 9.44
C LYS A 114 6.79 17.82 9.39
N GLU A 115 6.67 18.49 10.52
CA GLU A 115 6.79 19.94 10.61
C GLU A 115 8.23 20.41 10.40
N ALA A 116 9.20 19.77 11.06
CA ALA A 116 10.62 20.03 10.86
C ALA A 116 11.05 19.80 9.39
N ARG A 117 10.59 18.71 8.77
CA ARG A 117 10.88 18.43 7.36
C ARG A 117 10.16 19.38 6.41
N ARG A 118 8.97 19.87 6.77
CA ARG A 118 8.23 20.90 6.01
C ARG A 118 8.96 22.25 6.09
N GLU A 119 9.49 22.62 7.24
CA GLU A 119 10.29 23.83 7.44
C GLU A 119 11.64 23.77 6.70
N GLU A 120 12.30 22.62 6.67
CA GLU A 120 13.53 22.44 5.88
C GLU A 120 13.26 22.51 4.36
N THR A 121 12.12 22.01 3.90
CA THR A 121 11.79 21.95 2.46
C THR A 121 11.12 23.23 1.93
N TRP A 122 10.40 23.98 2.78
CA TRP A 122 9.60 25.16 2.39
C TRP A 122 9.88 26.43 3.21
N GLY A 123 10.66 26.35 4.29
CA GLY A 123 10.96 27.44 5.21
C GLY A 123 12.21 28.25 4.84
N VAL A 124 12.95 27.88 3.78
CA VAL A 124 13.96 28.78 3.21
C VAL A 124 13.24 29.85 2.39
N ARG A 125 12.65 30.85 3.08
CA ARG A 125 12.56 32.17 2.47
C ARG A 125 14.01 32.63 2.31
N GLN A 126 14.43 32.81 1.06
CA GLN A 126 15.52 33.70 0.74
C GLN A 126 15.17 35.06 1.35
N ASP A 127 15.64 35.32 2.55
CA ASP A 127 15.92 36.69 2.98
C ASP A 127 17.19 37.10 2.21
N GLU A 128 17.04 37.32 0.91
CA GLU A 128 17.89 38.25 0.17
C GLU A 128 17.57 39.65 0.70
N ASN A 129 18.05 39.96 1.90
CA ASN A 129 18.27 41.35 2.29
C ASN A 129 19.73 41.68 1.95
N VAL A 130 19.87 42.18 0.73
CA VAL A 130 20.93 43.05 0.24
C VAL A 130 21.32 44.08 1.32
N GLU A 131 22.63 44.28 1.50
CA GLU A 131 23.38 45.45 2.03
C GLU A 131 24.60 44.93 2.83
N LYS A 132 25.86 45.31 2.60
CA LYS A 132 26.45 46.51 1.99
C LYS A 132 27.87 46.23 1.51
N GLU A 133 28.27 47.05 0.55
CA GLU A 133 29.62 47.31 0.07
C GLU A 133 30.64 47.45 1.22
N ASP A 134 31.80 46.81 1.11
CA ASP A 134 33.04 47.33 1.67
C ASP A 134 34.04 47.53 0.53
N ASP A 135 34.40 48.80 0.39
CA ASP A 135 35.16 49.42 -0.68
C ASP A 135 36.69 49.28 -0.44
N LYS A 136 37.41 49.16 -1.56
CA LYS A 136 38.84 49.46 -1.85
C LYS A 136 39.97 48.44 -1.61
N PRO A 137 41.09 48.58 -2.37
CA PRO A 137 41.26 49.23 -3.69
C PRO A 137 41.94 48.34 -4.75
N GLU A 138 41.69 48.73 -6.01
CA GLU A 138 42.44 48.34 -7.21
C GLU A 138 43.96 48.43 -7.01
N THR A 139 44.65 47.36 -7.40
CA THR A 139 45.99 47.45 -8.02
C THR A 139 45.91 46.80 -9.39
N LEU A 140 45.86 47.66 -10.41
CA LEU A 140 46.11 47.33 -11.81
C LEU A 140 47.62 47.10 -12.01
N ASP A 141 47.99 45.92 -12.51
CA ASP A 141 49.17 45.66 -13.35
C ASP A 141 48.99 44.22 -13.87
N GLY A 142 48.84 43.89 -15.16
CA GLY A 142 49.61 44.34 -16.30
C GLY A 142 50.37 43.13 -16.87
N GLY A 143 49.92 42.59 -18.02
CA GLY A 143 50.64 41.62 -18.86
C GLY A 143 50.34 40.14 -18.56
N GLU A 144 50.28 39.22 -19.52
CA GLU A 144 50.49 39.26 -20.96
C GLU A 144 50.01 37.89 -21.48
N ASN A 145 49.26 37.87 -22.58
CA ASN A 145 48.99 36.65 -23.35
C ASN A 145 50.31 36.14 -23.94
N MET A 146 50.68 34.88 -23.75
CA MET A 146 51.52 34.16 -24.72
C MET A 146 51.14 32.68 -24.83
N ASP A 147 50.68 32.33 -26.03
CA ASP A 147 50.62 30.99 -26.57
C ASP A 147 51.99 30.29 -26.51
N ALA A 148 52.02 29.00 -26.22
CA ALA A 148 53.10 28.11 -26.69
C ALA A 148 52.66 26.64 -26.72
N THR A 149 52.45 26.17 -27.95
CA THR A 149 52.49 24.79 -28.43
C THR A 149 53.80 24.07 -28.06
N THR A 150 53.75 22.72 -28.08
CA THR A 150 54.85 21.71 -28.19
C THR A 150 55.21 21.06 -26.84
N ASN A 151 55.26 19.73 -26.67
CA ASN A 151 55.52 18.60 -27.58
C ASN A 151 54.73 17.36 -27.16
#